data_AF-A0A960BC12-F1
#
_entry.id   AF-A0A960BC12-F1
#
_cell.length_a   1.000
_cell.length_b   1.000
_cell.length_c   1.000
_cell.angle_alpha   90.00
_cell.angle_beta   90.00
_cell.angle_gamma   90.00
#
_symmetry.space_group_name_H-M   'P 1'
#
loop_
_entity.id
_entity.type
_entity.pdbx_description
1 polymer ?
#
loop_
_entity_poly.entity_id
_entity_poly.type
_entity_poly.pdbx_seq_one_letter_code
_entity_poly.pdbx_strand_id
1 'polypeptide(L)' 'MLARTNRLTAGEDFRHALRRGRRAGTPTLVVHLLPSDPSTESTAPVRVGFAVSRAVGPAVVRNRVKRRLRHLVRE' A
#
# COMPACT_ATOMS: atom_id res chain seq x y z
N MET A 1 13.00 -6.50 -5.16
CA MET A 1 12.25 -6.26 -3.90
C MET A 1 12.03 -4.76 -3.77
N LEU A 2 10.84 -4.31 -3.34
CA LEU A 2 10.55 -2.88 -3.11
C LEU A 2 11.50 -2.30 -2.03
N ALA A 3 12.15 -1.16 -2.29
CA ALA A 3 13.11 -0.57 -1.36
C ALA A 3 12.45 -0.14 -0.04
N ARG A 4 13.22 -0.06 1.06
CA ARG A 4 12.66 0.27 2.40
C ARG A 4 11.98 1.64 2.41
N THR A 5 12.58 2.62 1.73
CA THR A 5 12.05 3.99 1.57
C THR A 5 10.71 4.03 0.86
N ASN A 6 10.41 3.04 0.01
CA ASN A 6 9.13 2.93 -0.69
C ASN A 6 8.08 2.08 0.06
N ARG A 7 8.36 1.64 1.30
CA ARG A 7 7.41 0.82 2.07
C ARG A 7 6.64 1.68 3.07
N LEU A 8 5.31 1.61 3.01
CA LEU A 8 4.43 2.13 4.04
C LEU A 8 4.31 1.07 5.15
N THR A 9 4.83 1.36 6.35
CA THR A 9 4.83 0.40 7.48
C THR A 9 4.17 0.92 8.75
N ALA A 10 4.11 2.24 8.95
CA ALA A 10 3.55 2.84 10.15
C ALA A 10 2.01 2.75 10.14
N GLY A 11 1.41 2.27 11.23
CA GLY A 11 -0.05 2.12 11.32
C GLY A 11 -0.81 3.45 11.25
N GLU A 12 -0.19 4.56 11.65
CA GLU A 12 -0.73 5.91 11.45
C GLU A 12 -0.82 6.31 9.99
N ASP A 13 0.20 6.01 9.19
CA ASP A 13 0.22 6.30 7.75
C ASP A 13 -0.90 5.54 7.03
N PHE A 14 -1.12 4.26 7.39
CA PHE A 14 -2.25 3.49 6.86
C PHE A 14 -3.59 4.13 7.25
N ARG A 15 -3.77 4.50 8.52
CA ARG A 15 -5.01 5.17 8.98
C ARG A 15 -5.22 6.49 8.28
N HIS A 16 -4.16 7.25 8.04
CA HIS A 16 -4.22 8.54 7.35
C HIS A 16 -4.66 8.35 5.89
N ALA A 17 -4.01 7.44 5.16
CA ALA A 17 -4.38 7.12 3.78
C ALA A 17 -5.80 6.57 3.66
N LEU A 18 -6.25 5.75 4.62
CA LEU A 18 -7.62 5.22 4.67
C LEU A 18 -8.67 6.31 4.87
N ARG A 19 -8.40 7.29 5.74
CA ARG A 19 -9.36 8.34 6.13
C ARG A 19 -9.40 9.54 5.19
N ARG A 20 -8.24 9.94 4.64
CA ARG A 20 -8.10 11.18 3.83
C ARG A 20 -7.79 10.89 2.36
N GLY A 21 -7.41 9.66 2.02
CA GLY A 21 -7.09 9.27 0.66
C GLY A 21 -8.32 9.00 -0.20
N ARG A 22 -8.10 8.99 -1.51
CA ARG A 22 -9.06 8.54 -2.51
C ARG A 22 -9.11 7.01 -2.53
N ARG A 23 -10.29 6.45 -2.73
CA ARG A 23 -10.51 5.00 -2.79
C ARG A 23 -10.86 4.58 -4.21
N ALA A 24 -10.22 3.51 -4.69
CA ALA A 24 -10.61 2.79 -5.90
C ALA A 24 -10.60 1.29 -5.59
N GLY A 25 -11.45 0.50 -6.26
CA GLY A 25 -11.51 -0.93 -5.97
C GLY A 25 -12.06 -1.77 -7.10
N THR A 26 -11.65 -3.03 -7.08
CA THR A 26 -12.16 -4.15 -7.85
C THR A 26 -12.69 -5.21 -6.86
N PRO A 27 -13.34 -6.29 -7.32
CA PRO A 27 -13.78 -7.37 -6.43
C PRO A 27 -12.67 -8.01 -5.59
N THR A 28 -11.41 -7.92 -6.05
CA THR A 28 -10.26 -8.61 -5.43
C THR A 28 -9.25 -7.68 -4.77
N LEU A 29 -9.32 -6.37 -5.04
CA LEU A 29 -8.34 -5.41 -4.54
C LEU A 29 -8.99 -4.04 -4.29
N VAL A 30 -8.68 -3.44 -3.15
CA VAL A 30 -9.03 -2.04 -2.86
C VAL A 30 -7.74 -1.26 -2.64
N VAL A 31 -7.64 -0.11 -3.28
CA VAL A 31 -6.51 0.82 -3.19
C VAL A 31 -6.98 2.10 -2.53
N HIS A 32 -6.21 2.56 -1.55
CA HIS A 32 -6.32 3.90 -0.97
C HIS A 32 -5.09 4.71 -1.36
N LEU A 33 -5.31 5.84 -2.02
CA LEU A 33 -4.26 6.74 -2.51
C LEU A 33 -4.38 8.07 -1.77
N LEU A 34 -3.35 8.42 -1.01
CA LEU A 34 -3.19 9.77 -0.47
C LEU A 34 -2.27 10.55 -1.43
N PRO A 35 -2.80 11.46 -2.27
CA PRO A 35 -1.95 12.29 -3.12
C PRO A 35 -1.11 13.22 -2.25
N SER A 36 0.13 13.49 -2.68
CA SER A 36 0.90 14.58 -2.10
C SER A 36 0.28 15.91 -2.50
N ASP A 37 0.36 16.91 -1.62
CA ASP A 37 -0.10 18.25 -1.93
C ASP A 37 0.75 18.83 -3.08
N PRO A 38 0.15 19.22 -4.22
CA PRO A 38 0.89 19.75 -5.37
C PRO A 38 1.60 21.07 -5.08
N SER A 39 1.21 21.80 -4.01
CA SER A 39 1.89 23.03 -3.56
C SER A 39 3.16 22.76 -2.76
N THR A 40 3.37 21.52 -2.31
CA THR A 40 4.56 21.10 -1.61
C THR A 40 5.43 20.32 -2.61
N GLU A 41 6.64 20.80 -2.90
CA GLU A 41 7.66 20.02 -3.62
C GLU A 41 8.09 18.81 -2.75
N SER A 42 7.21 17.81 -2.70
CA SER A 42 7.42 16.61 -1.92
C SER A 42 8.41 15.75 -2.70
N THR A 43 9.69 15.88 -2.34
CA THR A 43 10.77 14.97 -2.78
C THR A 43 10.63 13.60 -2.10
N ALA A 44 9.60 13.39 -1.28
CA ALA A 44 9.38 12.16 -0.56
C ALA A 44 9.09 11.01 -1.54
N PRO A 45 9.75 9.85 -1.40
CA PRO A 45 9.52 8.72 -2.27
C PRO A 45 8.09 8.20 -2.12
N VAL A 46 7.53 7.68 -3.22
CA VAL A 46 6.23 6.99 -3.18
C VAL A 46 6.32 5.80 -2.24
N ARG A 47 5.44 5.77 -1.24
CA ARG A 47 5.36 4.71 -0.22
C ARG A 47 4.12 3.85 -0.45
N VAL A 48 4.30 2.53 -0.45
CA VAL A 48 3.22 1.56 -0.66
C VAL A 48 3.16 0.53 0.45
N GLY A 49 1.95 0.24 0.93
CA GLY A 49 1.67 -0.71 1.99
C GLY A 49 0.64 -1.74 1.56
N PHE A 50 0.72 -2.95 2.12
CA PHE A 50 -0.20 -4.05 1.78
C PHE A 50 -0.84 -4.64 3.04
N ALA A 51 -2.15 -4.49 3.16
CA ALA A 51 -2.96 -5.18 4.16
C ALA A 51 -3.68 -6.37 3.48
N VAL A 52 -3.53 -7.57 4.05
CA VAL A 52 -4.19 -8.78 3.54
C VAL A 52 -4.95 -9.43 4.68
N SER A 53 -6.28 -9.51 4.52
CA SER A 53 -7.20 -10.08 5.52
C SER A 53 -6.83 -11.52 5.86
N ARG A 54 -7.13 -11.94 7.10
CA ARG A 54 -7.01 -13.33 7.55
C ARG A 54 -7.92 -14.27 6.75
N ALA A 55 -9.04 -13.76 6.23
CA ALA A 55 -9.97 -14.53 5.40
C ALA A 55 -9.36 -15.04 4.08
N VAL A 56 -8.27 -14.43 3.60
CA VAL A 56 -7.57 -14.86 2.38
C VAL A 56 -6.86 -16.21 2.57
N GLY A 57 -6.62 -16.62 3.83
CA GLY A 57 -6.06 -17.92 4.16
C GLY A 57 -4.84 -17.85 5.10
N PRO A 58 -4.08 -18.96 5.20
CA PRO A 58 -2.97 -19.07 6.15
C PRO A 58 -1.86 -18.07 5.84
N ALA A 59 -0.94 -17.88 6.79
CA ALA A 59 0.13 -16.89 6.69
C ALA A 59 0.94 -17.02 5.39
N VAL A 60 1.20 -18.24 4.93
CA VAL A 60 1.95 -18.53 3.70
C VAL A 60 1.25 -17.95 2.46
N VAL A 61 -0.07 -18.12 2.35
CA VAL A 61 -0.87 -17.57 1.25
C VAL A 61 -0.84 -16.05 1.27
N ARG A 62 -1.08 -15.43 2.44
CA ARG A 62 -1.04 -13.96 2.59
C ARG A 62 0.33 -13.38 2.29
N ASN A 63 1.40 -14.09 2.65
CA ASN A 63 2.77 -13.67 2.35
C ASN A 63 3.12 -13.82 0.86
N ARG A 64 2.59 -14.84 0.18
CA ARG A 64 2.69 -14.98 -1.29
C ARG A 64 1.99 -13.83 -2.00
N VAL A 65 0.77 -13.47 -1.57
CA VAL A 65 0.02 -12.31 -2.11
C VAL A 65 0.84 -11.02 -1.92
N LYS A 66 1.29 -10.73 -0.69
CA LYS A 66 2.13 -9.55 -0.42
C LYS A 66 3.41 -9.51 -1.25
N ARG A 67 4.05 -10.66 -1.51
CA ARG A 67 5.24 -10.73 -2.39
C ARG A 67 4.89 -10.41 -3.85
N ARG A 68 3.81 -10.97 -4.39
CA ARG A 68 3.36 -10.70 -5.76
C ARG A 68 3.03 -9.23 -5.96
N LEU A 69 2.24 -8.64 -5.04
CA LEU A 69 1.89 -7.22 -5.12
C LEU A 69 3.11 -6.30 -5.01
N ARG A 70 4.08 -6.63 -4.14
CA ARG A 70 5.36 -5.89 -4.07
C ARG A 70 6.20 -5.97 -5.34
N HIS A 71 6.06 -7.04 -6.12
CA HIS A 71 6.75 -7.18 -7.39
C HIS A 71 6.11 -6.30 -8.45
N LEU A 72 4.77 -6.34 -8.56
CA LEU A 72 4.02 -5.53 -9.52
C LEU A 72 4.18 -4.02 -9.32
N VAL A 73 4.26 -3.56 -8.07
CA VAL A 73 4.44 -2.12 -7.76
C VAL A 73 5.87 -1.62 -7.98
N ARG A 74 6.84 -2.55 -8.08
CA ARG A 74 8.23 -2.19 -8.36
C ARG A 74 8.45 -1.96 -9.86
N GLU A 75 7.75 -2.73 -10.69
CA GLU A 75 7.80 -2.60 -12.15
C GLU A 75 7.06 -1.34 -12.59
#